data_AF-A0A453C8S7-F1
#
_entry.id   AF-A0A453C8S7-F1
#
_cell.length_a   1.000
_cell.length_b   1.000
_cell.length_c   1.000
_cell.angle_alpha   90.00
_cell.angle_beta   90.00
_cell.angle_gamma   90.00
#
_symmetry.space_group_name_H-M   'P 1'
#
loop_
_entity.id
_entity.type
_entity.pdbx_description
1 polymer ?
#
loop_
_entity_poly.entity_id
_entity_poly.type
_entity_poly.pdbx_seq_one_letter_code
_entity_poly.pdbx_strand_id
1 'polypeptide(L)'
;LLCPWACLIMAIGISALILGLWPMHLIWTYYCIIRTRMVGPVVKLLLLVAATVILILWLIVGIPGSVLAGLLYGFLAPIMATFDAVGEGKENTFVHCFVDGTWSTITGSCTVVRDLKDMLFHSYFSIMDDLRLQTPCGKPYEIRLLDIPGALLSAACGLILDVIMFTLIAIYKCPVMLFKGWKRLIQDLIGREGPFLETACVPFAGLAILLWPFAVLGAVLASILSSIPLGLFGAVVAYQESSVVMGLSYAVSSVSIFDEYTNDVLDMAPGSCFPRLKYRKQKNEDSSHGGQLSKPGSFDKENQEGKKPLNRVTSFKNSMDEFNPFKMLDHLFAECKRQGEVLVNEGVITMKDIQETKSGKVGSGVLNVGLPAYVILNALLRSAKSNSNGLILSKFT
;
A
#
# COMPACT_ATOMS: atom_id res chain seq x y z
N LEU A 1 18.52 -27.68 -11.37
CA LEU A 1 17.79 -28.95 -11.13
C LEU A 1 16.85 -28.91 -9.91
N LEU A 2 17.11 -28.09 -8.88
CA LEU A 2 16.34 -28.07 -7.62
C LEU A 2 15.37 -26.87 -7.46
N CYS A 3 15.37 -25.91 -8.39
CA CYS A 3 14.34 -24.88 -8.54
C CYS A 3 12.88 -25.44 -8.51
N PRO A 4 12.57 -26.59 -9.14
CA PRO A 4 11.26 -27.22 -9.02
C PRO A 4 10.89 -27.62 -7.59
N TRP A 5 11.88 -28.03 -6.78
CA TRP A 5 11.63 -28.46 -5.40
C TRP A 5 11.31 -27.30 -4.47
N ALA A 6 12.02 -26.18 -4.59
CA ALA A 6 11.68 -24.96 -3.85
C ALA A 6 10.27 -24.43 -4.23
N CYS A 7 9.97 -24.42 -5.53
CA CYS A 7 8.64 -24.08 -6.04
C CYS A 7 7.55 -25.02 -5.48
N LEU A 8 7.80 -26.33 -5.46
CA LEU A 8 6.88 -27.33 -4.91
C LEU A 8 6.67 -27.15 -3.40
N ILE A 9 7.74 -26.94 -2.63
CA ILE A 9 7.65 -26.71 -1.18
C ILE A 9 6.82 -25.46 -0.90
N MET A 10 7.04 -24.36 -1.63
CA MET A 10 6.25 -23.14 -1.50
C MET A 10 4.79 -23.34 -1.88
N ALA A 11 4.52 -23.88 -3.07
CA ALA A 11 3.16 -24.05 -3.58
C ALA A 11 2.35 -25.01 -2.69
N ILE A 12 2.91 -26.17 -2.36
CA ILE A 12 2.27 -27.18 -1.52
C ILE A 12 2.16 -26.67 -0.09
N GLY A 13 3.23 -26.08 0.46
CA GLY A 13 3.24 -25.58 1.84
C GLY A 13 2.20 -24.49 2.07
N ILE A 14 2.16 -23.47 1.21
CA ILE A 14 1.17 -22.40 1.30
C ILE A 14 -0.25 -22.92 1.03
N SER A 15 -0.44 -23.77 0.01
CA SER A 15 -1.76 -24.37 -0.26
C SER A 15 -2.27 -25.21 0.91
N ALA A 16 -1.40 -26.01 1.53
CA ALA A 16 -1.73 -26.83 2.69
C ALA A 16 -2.06 -25.98 3.92
N LEU A 17 -1.35 -24.86 4.13
CA LEU A 17 -1.70 -23.90 5.18
C LEU A 17 -3.06 -23.26 4.93
N ILE A 18 -3.32 -22.81 3.71
CA ILE A 18 -4.60 -22.21 3.33
C ILE A 18 -5.73 -23.20 3.58
N LEU A 19 -5.64 -24.43 3.05
CA LEU A 19 -6.69 -25.44 3.20
C LEU A 19 -6.83 -25.95 4.65
N GLY A 20 -5.71 -26.14 5.36
CA GLY A 20 -5.70 -26.67 6.72
C GLY A 20 -6.21 -25.67 7.77
N LEU A 21 -5.85 -24.39 7.64
CA LEU A 21 -6.31 -23.34 8.56
C LEU A 21 -7.68 -22.80 8.21
N TRP A 22 -8.15 -22.95 6.97
CA TRP A 22 -9.46 -22.45 6.54
C TRP A 22 -10.65 -22.87 7.42
N PRO A 23 -10.84 -24.15 7.81
CA PRO A 23 -11.94 -24.52 8.69
C PRO A 23 -11.85 -23.84 10.06
N MET A 24 -10.63 -23.68 10.59
CA MET A 24 -10.39 -22.98 11.86
C MET A 24 -10.74 -21.49 11.75
N HIS A 25 -10.29 -20.83 10.68
CA HIS A 25 -10.61 -19.43 10.38
C HIS A 25 -12.12 -19.20 10.19
N LEU A 26 -12.81 -20.11 9.52
CA LEU A 26 -14.27 -20.07 9.35
C LEU A 26 -15.00 -20.12 10.68
N ILE A 27 -14.71 -21.15 11.50
CA ILE A 27 -15.37 -21.35 12.79
C ILE A 27 -15.09 -20.17 13.71
N TRP A 28 -13.83 -19.71 13.78
CA TRP A 28 -13.44 -18.60 14.64
C TRP A 28 -14.08 -17.27 14.22
N THR A 29 -14.11 -16.98 12.91
CA THR A 29 -14.75 -15.77 12.38
C THR A 29 -16.22 -15.73 12.74
N TYR A 30 -16.95 -16.82 12.45
CA TYR A 30 -18.37 -16.89 12.78
C TYR A 30 -18.62 -16.76 14.28
N TYR A 31 -17.78 -17.41 15.10
CA TYR A 31 -17.85 -17.28 16.55
C TYR A 31 -17.67 -15.81 17.01
N CYS A 32 -16.64 -15.11 16.52
CA CYS A 32 -16.38 -13.72 16.89
C CYS A 32 -17.49 -12.77 16.41
N ILE A 33 -17.99 -12.94 15.18
CA ILE A 33 -19.08 -12.12 14.62
C ILE A 33 -20.38 -12.31 15.39
N ILE A 34 -20.71 -13.54 15.81
CA ILE A 34 -21.93 -13.79 16.58
C ILE A 34 -21.80 -13.20 17.99
N ARG A 35 -20.64 -13.37 18.63
CA ARG A 35 -20.37 -12.93 20.01
C ARG A 35 -20.12 -11.43 20.18
N THR A 36 -19.69 -10.72 19.15
CA THR A 36 -19.35 -9.29 19.27
C THR A 36 -20.54 -8.48 19.78
N ARG A 37 -20.26 -7.48 20.62
CA ARG A 37 -21.27 -6.54 21.14
C ARG A 37 -21.29 -5.21 20.39
N MET A 38 -20.37 -5.03 19.43
CA MET A 38 -20.19 -3.77 18.68
C MET A 38 -21.32 -3.49 17.68
N VAL A 39 -21.94 -4.53 17.12
CA VAL A 39 -22.85 -4.42 15.97
C VAL A 39 -24.23 -4.99 16.26
N GLY A 40 -25.28 -4.37 15.69
CA GLY A 40 -26.66 -4.83 15.82
C GLY A 40 -26.95 -6.14 15.05
N PRO A 41 -28.09 -6.82 15.30
CA PRO A 41 -28.39 -8.13 14.72
C PRO A 41 -28.38 -8.19 13.18
N VAL A 42 -28.90 -7.15 12.53
CA VAL A 42 -28.92 -7.04 11.05
C VAL A 42 -27.51 -6.91 10.49
N VAL A 43 -26.66 -6.11 11.14
CA VAL A 43 -25.26 -5.91 10.75
C VAL A 43 -24.46 -7.18 10.96
N LYS A 44 -24.73 -7.94 12.02
CA LYS A 44 -24.12 -9.28 12.23
C LYS A 44 -24.44 -10.23 11.08
N LEU A 45 -25.69 -10.27 10.63
CA LEU A 45 -26.09 -11.11 9.50
C LEU A 45 -25.35 -10.70 8.22
N LEU A 46 -25.29 -9.39 7.93
CA LEU A 46 -24.58 -8.88 6.76
C LEU A 46 -23.07 -9.17 6.83
N LEU A 47 -22.46 -8.98 8.00
CA LEU A 47 -21.04 -9.26 8.24
C LEU A 47 -20.75 -10.75 8.09
N LEU A 48 -21.66 -11.63 8.53
CA LEU A 48 -21.54 -13.07 8.35
C LEU A 48 -21.51 -13.45 6.86
N VAL A 49 -22.45 -12.92 6.07
CA VAL A 49 -22.51 -13.13 4.62
C VAL A 49 -21.24 -12.60 3.95
N ALA A 50 -20.82 -11.37 4.28
CA ALA A 50 -19.61 -10.76 3.72
C ALA A 50 -18.34 -11.55 4.09
N ALA A 51 -18.20 -11.98 5.36
CA ALA A 51 -17.09 -12.80 5.82
C ALA A 51 -17.05 -14.16 5.09
N THR A 52 -18.22 -14.76 4.84
CA THR A 52 -18.33 -16.00 4.05
C THR A 52 -17.77 -15.79 2.63
N VAL A 53 -18.18 -14.72 1.95
CA VAL A 53 -17.71 -14.40 0.60
C VAL A 53 -16.19 -14.18 0.59
N ILE A 54 -15.65 -13.44 1.56
CA ILE A 54 -14.20 -13.19 1.65
C ILE A 54 -13.43 -14.49 1.91
N LEU A 55 -13.92 -15.37 2.79
CA LEU A 55 -13.27 -16.65 3.10
C LEU A 55 -13.29 -17.63 1.93
N ILE A 56 -14.34 -17.60 1.11
CA ILE A 56 -14.40 -18.40 -0.13
C ILE A 56 -13.45 -17.81 -1.18
N LEU A 57 -13.49 -16.48 -1.36
CA LEU A 57 -12.61 -15.79 -2.31
C LEU A 57 -11.14 -16.01 -1.97
N TRP A 58 -10.80 -16.05 -0.68
CA TRP A 58 -9.45 -16.37 -0.20
C TRP A 58 -8.97 -17.74 -0.69
N LEU A 59 -9.83 -18.76 -0.76
CA LEU A 59 -9.44 -20.06 -1.33
C LEU A 59 -9.22 -19.98 -2.84
N ILE A 60 -10.14 -19.32 -3.54
CA ILE A 60 -10.11 -19.20 -5.01
C ILE A 60 -8.87 -18.45 -5.47
N VAL A 61 -8.46 -17.40 -4.76
CA VAL A 61 -7.29 -16.58 -5.11
C VAL A 61 -6.01 -17.14 -4.48
N GLY A 62 -6.10 -17.63 -3.24
CA GLY A 62 -4.95 -18.07 -2.46
C GLY A 62 -4.27 -19.31 -3.04
N ILE A 63 -5.02 -20.29 -3.56
CA ILE A 63 -4.44 -21.52 -4.14
C ILE A 63 -3.67 -21.20 -5.43
N PRO A 64 -4.25 -20.55 -6.46
CA PRO A 64 -3.49 -20.14 -7.65
C PRO A 64 -2.37 -19.16 -7.32
N GLY A 65 -2.62 -18.23 -6.39
CA GLY A 65 -1.61 -17.28 -5.90
C GLY A 65 -0.40 -17.98 -5.30
N SER A 66 -0.60 -19.09 -4.57
CA SER A 66 0.51 -19.87 -4.00
C SER A 66 1.39 -20.53 -5.07
N VAL A 67 0.78 -21.02 -6.16
CA VAL A 67 1.50 -21.60 -7.29
C VAL A 67 2.31 -20.52 -8.01
N LEU A 68 1.69 -19.37 -8.28
CA LEU A 68 2.37 -18.24 -8.92
C LEU A 68 3.52 -17.71 -8.06
N ALA A 69 3.30 -17.55 -6.75
CA ALA A 69 4.31 -17.13 -5.80
C ALA A 69 5.46 -18.14 -5.71
N GLY A 70 5.15 -19.45 -5.69
CA GLY A 70 6.14 -20.51 -5.72
C GLY A 70 6.99 -20.51 -6.98
N LEU A 71 6.37 -20.30 -8.15
CA LEU A 71 7.08 -20.18 -9.43
C LEU A 71 8.00 -18.96 -9.45
N LEU A 72 7.49 -17.81 -9.02
CA LEU A 72 8.25 -16.56 -9.00
C LEU A 72 9.43 -16.65 -8.01
N TYR A 73 9.19 -17.13 -6.79
CA TYR A 73 10.24 -17.31 -5.78
C TYR A 73 11.27 -18.35 -6.23
N GLY A 74 10.81 -19.50 -6.74
CA GLY A 74 11.67 -20.58 -7.21
C GLY A 74 12.56 -20.15 -8.37
N PHE A 75 12.10 -19.24 -9.23
CA PHE A 75 12.88 -18.71 -10.35
C PHE A 75 13.85 -17.59 -9.90
N LEU A 76 13.38 -16.63 -9.10
CA LEU A 76 14.16 -15.44 -8.74
C LEU A 76 15.20 -15.72 -7.63
N ALA A 77 14.89 -16.54 -6.63
CA ALA A 77 15.78 -16.75 -5.49
C ALA A 77 17.15 -17.37 -5.87
N PRO A 78 17.23 -18.42 -6.73
CA PRO A 78 18.52 -18.95 -7.18
C PRO A 78 19.34 -17.95 -8.00
N ILE A 79 18.66 -17.09 -8.77
CA ILE A 79 19.32 -16.03 -9.55
C ILE A 79 19.98 -15.04 -8.59
N MET A 80 19.24 -14.53 -7.61
CA MET A 80 19.78 -13.64 -6.57
C MET A 80 20.97 -14.26 -5.84
N ALA A 81 20.85 -15.51 -5.38
CA ALA A 81 21.91 -16.19 -4.65
C ALA A 81 23.18 -16.44 -5.49
N THR A 82 23.02 -16.65 -6.80
CA THR A 82 24.16 -16.79 -7.73
C THR A 82 24.95 -15.49 -7.82
N PHE A 83 24.25 -14.35 -7.85
CA PHE A 83 24.89 -13.04 -7.93
C PHE A 83 25.55 -12.62 -6.61
N ASP A 84 24.91 -12.90 -5.47
CA ASP A 84 25.53 -12.66 -4.15
C ASP A 84 26.87 -13.41 -4.04
N ALA A 85 26.93 -14.66 -4.49
CA ALA A 85 28.15 -15.46 -4.48
C ALA A 85 29.26 -14.93 -5.40
N VAL A 86 28.90 -14.28 -6.52
CA VAL A 86 29.84 -13.65 -7.46
C VAL A 86 30.34 -12.30 -6.92
N GLY A 87 29.48 -11.53 -6.24
CA GLY A 87 29.84 -10.26 -5.60
C GLY A 87 30.83 -10.42 -4.44
N GLU A 88 30.76 -11.54 -3.71
CA GLU A 88 31.65 -11.82 -2.57
C GLU A 88 33.05 -12.35 -2.95
N GLY A 89 33.33 -12.62 -4.23
CA GLY A 89 34.69 -12.98 -4.70
C GLY A 89 35.27 -14.29 -4.13
N LYS A 90 34.43 -15.30 -3.84
CA LYS A 90 34.86 -16.57 -3.22
C LYS A 90 35.60 -17.51 -4.18
N GLU A 91 36.67 -18.15 -3.68
CA GLU A 91 37.63 -18.97 -4.44
C GLU A 91 37.04 -20.22 -5.14
N ASN A 92 35.95 -20.81 -4.62
CA ASN A 92 35.27 -21.97 -5.21
C ASN A 92 33.86 -21.61 -5.70
N THR A 93 33.80 -20.63 -6.62
CA THR A 93 32.57 -19.95 -7.03
C THR A 93 31.47 -20.91 -7.52
N PHE A 94 31.81 -21.94 -8.31
CA PHE A 94 30.81 -22.85 -8.88
C PHE A 94 30.18 -23.82 -7.88
N VAL A 95 30.97 -24.39 -6.96
CA VAL A 95 30.47 -25.33 -5.96
C VAL A 95 29.68 -24.60 -4.87
N HIS A 96 30.19 -23.45 -4.39
CA HIS A 96 29.46 -22.64 -3.42
C HIS A 96 28.20 -22.02 -4.03
N CYS A 97 28.23 -21.54 -5.27
CA CYS A 97 27.04 -21.02 -5.94
C CYS A 97 25.94 -22.09 -6.06
N PHE A 98 26.31 -23.33 -6.40
CA PHE A 98 25.34 -24.41 -6.55
C PHE A 98 24.85 -24.95 -5.21
N VAL A 99 25.74 -25.16 -4.23
CA VAL A 99 25.37 -25.73 -2.92
C VAL A 99 24.69 -24.69 -2.04
N ASP A 100 25.29 -23.51 -1.87
CA ASP A 100 24.72 -22.45 -1.03
C ASP A 100 23.49 -21.86 -1.68
N GLY A 101 23.51 -21.57 -2.99
CA GLY A 101 22.36 -20.99 -3.68
C GLY A 101 21.14 -21.91 -3.68
N THR A 102 21.35 -23.22 -3.70
CA THR A 102 20.24 -24.18 -3.75
C THR A 102 19.72 -24.56 -2.37
N TRP A 103 20.60 -24.85 -1.40
CA TRP A 103 20.18 -25.21 -0.05
C TRP A 103 19.60 -24.00 0.71
N SER A 104 20.15 -22.80 0.49
CA SER A 104 19.58 -21.56 1.03
C SER A 104 18.19 -21.29 0.45
N THR A 105 17.97 -21.52 -0.85
CA THR A 105 16.65 -21.33 -1.47
C THR A 105 15.59 -22.27 -0.87
N ILE A 106 15.93 -23.55 -0.64
CA ILE A 106 15.02 -24.51 0.00
C ILE A 106 14.72 -24.10 1.45
N THR A 107 15.76 -23.72 2.20
CA THR A 107 15.60 -23.27 3.60
C THR A 107 14.79 -21.97 3.68
N GLY A 108 15.01 -21.06 2.72
CA GLY A 108 14.25 -19.83 2.54
C GLY A 108 12.78 -20.10 2.24
N SER A 109 12.48 -21.04 1.33
CA SER A 109 11.10 -21.49 1.08
C SER A 109 10.41 -22.00 2.34
N CYS A 110 11.07 -22.85 3.13
CA CYS A 110 10.52 -23.33 4.40
C CYS A 110 10.29 -22.18 5.40
N THR A 111 11.18 -21.18 5.41
CA THR A 111 11.05 -20.00 6.27
C THR A 111 9.84 -19.16 5.86
N VAL A 112 9.65 -18.89 4.58
CA VAL A 112 8.48 -18.14 4.08
C VAL A 112 7.17 -18.85 4.43
N VAL A 113 7.11 -20.17 4.27
CA VAL A 113 5.93 -20.97 4.67
C VAL A 113 5.67 -20.85 6.17
N ARG A 114 6.72 -20.91 6.99
CA ARG A 114 6.61 -20.76 8.45
C ARG A 114 6.16 -19.36 8.85
N ASP A 115 6.71 -18.32 8.25
CA ASP A 115 6.36 -16.93 8.56
C ASP A 115 4.91 -16.65 8.16
N LEU A 116 4.46 -17.19 7.02
CA LEU A 116 3.06 -17.11 6.61
C LEU A 116 2.15 -17.85 7.60
N LYS A 117 2.51 -19.05 8.04
CA LYS A 117 1.78 -19.77 9.09
C LYS A 117 1.69 -18.94 10.36
N ASP A 118 2.78 -18.34 10.81
CA ASP A 118 2.80 -17.54 12.04
C ASP A 118 1.92 -16.28 11.90
N MET A 119 1.94 -15.62 10.73
CA MET A 119 1.02 -14.51 10.42
C MET A 119 -0.45 -14.96 10.44
N LEU A 120 -0.78 -16.07 9.76
CA LEU A 120 -2.13 -16.61 9.72
C LEU A 120 -2.60 -17.07 11.12
N PHE A 121 -1.71 -17.60 11.96
CA PHE A 121 -2.10 -18.11 13.27
C PHE A 121 -2.12 -17.04 14.38
N HIS A 122 -1.25 -16.04 14.33
CA HIS A 122 -1.17 -15.03 15.39
C HIS A 122 -1.88 -13.74 15.02
N SER A 123 -1.57 -13.17 13.86
CA SER A 123 -2.15 -11.87 13.47
C SER A 123 -3.65 -11.97 13.22
N TYR A 124 -4.10 -13.02 12.54
CA TYR A 124 -5.52 -13.21 12.26
C TYR A 124 -6.36 -13.36 13.53
N PHE A 125 -5.92 -14.25 14.44
CA PHE A 125 -6.65 -14.51 15.68
C PHE A 125 -6.66 -13.29 16.58
N SER A 126 -5.54 -12.56 16.65
CA SER A 126 -5.46 -11.28 17.36
C SER A 126 -6.48 -10.26 16.86
N ILE A 127 -6.61 -10.08 15.53
CA ILE A 127 -7.60 -9.16 14.94
C ILE A 127 -9.03 -9.62 15.25
N MET A 128 -9.31 -10.93 15.14
CA MET A 128 -10.66 -11.45 15.46
C MET A 128 -10.99 -11.39 16.95
N ASP A 129 -10.00 -11.55 17.81
CA ASP A 129 -10.16 -11.38 19.26
C ASP A 129 -10.44 -9.93 19.62
N ASP A 130 -9.76 -8.98 18.98
CA ASP A 130 -10.00 -7.55 19.17
C ASP A 130 -11.43 -7.17 18.77
N LEU A 131 -11.90 -7.62 17.59
CA LEU A 131 -13.30 -7.43 17.16
C LEU A 131 -14.34 -8.02 18.13
N ARG A 132 -13.98 -9.10 18.85
CA ARG A 132 -14.86 -9.73 19.84
C ARG A 132 -14.85 -8.97 21.17
N LEU A 133 -13.67 -8.54 21.62
CA LEU A 133 -13.45 -7.94 22.94
C LEU A 133 -13.80 -6.46 22.98
N GLN A 134 -13.76 -5.78 21.84
CA GLN A 134 -14.20 -4.39 21.76
C GLN A 134 -15.64 -4.25 22.22
N THR A 135 -15.83 -3.34 23.17
CA THR A 135 -17.14 -2.96 23.69
C THR A 135 -17.42 -1.55 23.19
N PRO A 136 -18.61 -1.27 22.63
CA PRO A 136 -18.87 0.05 22.06
C PRO A 136 -18.88 1.10 23.17
N CYS A 137 -18.20 2.24 22.94
CA CYS A 137 -18.28 3.43 23.80
C CYS A 137 -19.66 4.15 23.73
N GLY A 138 -20.71 3.45 23.29
CA GLY A 138 -22.02 4.02 22.98
C GLY A 138 -23.00 2.98 22.43
N LYS A 139 -23.93 3.42 21.57
CA LYS A 139 -24.91 2.53 20.96
C LYS A 139 -24.24 1.59 19.94
N PRO A 140 -24.67 0.32 19.85
CA PRO A 140 -24.22 -0.60 18.81
C PRO A 140 -24.44 0.01 17.41
N TYR A 141 -23.56 -0.33 16.47
CA TYR A 141 -23.69 0.14 15.10
C TYR A 141 -24.93 -0.48 14.44
N GLU A 142 -25.86 0.36 13.99
CA GLU A 142 -27.10 -0.04 13.31
C GLU A 142 -27.11 0.53 11.88
N ILE A 143 -27.36 -0.35 10.91
CA ILE A 143 -27.45 0.00 9.48
C ILE A 143 -28.88 0.40 9.14
N ARG A 144 -29.04 1.47 8.34
CA ARG A 144 -30.35 1.87 7.79
C ARG A 144 -30.76 0.90 6.68
N LEU A 145 -31.71 0.02 6.97
CA LEU A 145 -32.22 -0.99 6.01
C LEU A 145 -32.79 -0.37 4.73
N LEU A 146 -33.39 0.82 4.82
CA LEU A 146 -34.02 1.50 3.68
C LEU A 146 -33.01 1.90 2.58
N ASP A 147 -31.74 2.13 2.95
CA ASP A 147 -30.69 2.56 2.02
C ASP A 147 -30.01 1.36 1.31
N ILE A 148 -30.26 0.12 1.75
CA ILE A 148 -29.62 -1.09 1.22
C ILE A 148 -29.97 -1.35 -0.26
N PRO A 149 -31.24 -1.28 -0.70
CA PRO A 149 -31.59 -1.51 -2.11
C PRO A 149 -30.92 -0.49 -3.04
N GLY A 150 -30.82 0.77 -2.60
CA GLY A 150 -30.15 1.83 -3.34
C GLY A 150 -28.64 1.62 -3.43
N ALA A 151 -28.02 1.17 -2.34
CA ALA A 151 -26.61 0.78 -2.32
C ALA A 151 -26.32 -0.40 -3.25
N LEU A 152 -27.19 -1.43 -3.25
CA LEU A 152 -27.05 -2.60 -4.11
C LEU A 152 -27.16 -2.24 -5.60
N LEU A 153 -28.10 -1.36 -5.97
CA LEU A 153 -28.23 -0.86 -7.34
C LEU A 153 -26.97 -0.10 -7.77
N SER A 154 -26.45 0.78 -6.92
CA SER A 154 -25.20 1.50 -7.19
C SER A 154 -24.00 0.56 -7.30
N ALA A 155 -23.95 -0.51 -6.51
CA ALA A 155 -22.90 -1.52 -6.59
C ALA A 155 -22.91 -2.25 -7.93
N ALA A 156 -24.10 -2.67 -8.39
CA ALA A 156 -24.25 -3.38 -9.65
C ALA A 156 -23.87 -2.50 -10.85
N CYS A 157 -24.37 -1.26 -10.89
CA CYS A 157 -23.99 -0.31 -11.94
C CYS A 157 -22.50 0.03 -11.91
N GLY A 158 -21.93 0.24 -10.72
CA GLY A 158 -20.50 0.50 -10.54
C GLY A 158 -19.63 -0.65 -11.03
N LEU A 159 -19.97 -1.89 -10.66
CA LEU A 159 -19.26 -3.07 -11.09
C LEU A 159 -19.30 -3.25 -12.61
N ILE A 160 -20.48 -3.10 -13.23
CA ILE A 160 -20.62 -3.24 -14.69
C ILE A 160 -19.79 -2.18 -15.42
N LEU A 161 -19.90 -0.92 -14.98
CA LEU A 161 -19.20 0.20 -15.62
C LEU A 161 -17.68 0.08 -15.44
N ASP A 162 -17.20 -0.14 -14.22
CA ASP A 162 -15.77 -0.21 -13.93
C ASP A 162 -15.12 -1.42 -14.61
N VAL A 163 -15.73 -2.61 -14.60
CA VAL A 163 -15.17 -3.79 -15.27
C VAL A 163 -14.99 -3.52 -16.78
N ILE A 164 -15.99 -2.96 -17.44
CA ILE A 164 -15.92 -2.66 -18.88
C ILE A 164 -14.87 -1.58 -19.14
N MET A 165 -14.95 -0.45 -18.44
CA MET A 165 -14.10 0.71 -18.71
C MET A 165 -12.64 0.47 -18.35
N PHE A 166 -12.35 -0.17 -17.21
CA PHE A 166 -10.98 -0.48 -16.80
C PHE A 166 -10.34 -1.46 -17.77
N THR A 167 -11.09 -2.45 -18.25
CA THR A 167 -10.61 -3.39 -19.27
C THR A 167 -10.26 -2.66 -20.57
N LEU A 168 -11.13 -1.77 -21.05
CA LEU A 168 -10.88 -0.98 -22.25
C LEU A 168 -9.64 -0.08 -22.10
N ILE A 169 -9.53 0.65 -20.98
CA ILE A 169 -8.40 1.52 -20.67
C ILE A 169 -7.10 0.70 -20.59
N ALA A 170 -7.12 -0.45 -19.90
CA ALA A 170 -5.97 -1.32 -19.76
C ALA A 170 -5.50 -1.89 -21.11
N ILE A 171 -6.42 -2.34 -21.97
CA ILE A 171 -6.09 -2.85 -23.32
C ILE A 171 -5.52 -1.71 -24.19
N TYR A 172 -6.12 -0.52 -24.14
CA TYR A 172 -5.64 0.63 -24.91
C TYR A 172 -4.24 1.09 -24.46
N LYS A 173 -3.97 1.11 -23.15
CA LYS A 173 -2.69 1.57 -22.59
C LYS A 173 -1.61 0.48 -22.55
N CYS A 174 -1.98 -0.79 -22.67
CA CYS A 174 -1.06 -1.93 -22.72
C CYS A 174 0.10 -1.76 -23.73
N PRO A 175 -0.13 -1.45 -25.03
CA PRO A 175 0.98 -1.26 -25.97
C PRO A 175 1.85 -0.08 -25.58
N VAL A 176 1.27 1.01 -25.07
CA VAL A 176 2.05 2.18 -24.66
C VAL A 176 2.96 1.85 -23.47
N MET A 177 2.44 1.14 -22.47
CA MET A 177 3.22 0.65 -21.33
C MET A 177 4.36 -0.27 -21.77
N LEU A 178 4.09 -1.18 -22.72
CA LEU A 178 5.08 -2.10 -23.24
C LEU A 178 6.24 -1.36 -23.91
N PHE A 179 5.96 -0.51 -24.90
CA PHE A 179 7.00 0.21 -25.65
C PHE A 179 7.72 1.26 -24.81
N LYS A 180 7.00 2.02 -23.97
CA LYS A 180 7.61 3.04 -23.12
C LYS A 180 8.52 2.42 -22.04
N GLY A 181 8.06 1.33 -21.43
CA GLY A 181 8.85 0.59 -20.45
C GLY A 181 10.10 -0.04 -21.05
N TRP A 182 10.00 -0.69 -22.22
CA TRP A 182 11.17 -1.18 -22.92
C TRP A 182 12.15 -0.09 -23.31
N LYS A 183 11.66 1.04 -23.85
CA LYS A 183 12.51 2.18 -24.19
C LYS A 183 13.28 2.67 -22.96
N ARG A 184 12.60 2.82 -21.81
CA ARG A 184 13.21 3.26 -20.55
C ARG A 184 14.24 2.25 -20.05
N LEU A 185 13.90 0.97 -19.98
CA LEU A 185 14.84 -0.09 -19.54
C LEU A 185 16.08 -0.21 -20.43
N ILE A 186 15.93 -0.04 -21.75
CA ILE A 186 17.07 -0.04 -22.69
C ILE A 186 17.92 1.22 -22.51
N GLN A 187 17.29 2.39 -22.28
CA GLN A 187 18.01 3.64 -22.00
C GLN A 187 18.79 3.55 -20.69
N ASP A 188 18.19 2.98 -19.63
CA ASP A 188 18.85 2.78 -18.34
C ASP A 188 20.04 1.81 -18.47
N LEU A 189 19.92 0.78 -19.32
CA LEU A 189 21.02 -0.15 -19.63
C LEU A 189 22.18 0.52 -20.38
N ILE A 190 21.91 1.41 -21.34
CA ILE A 190 22.93 2.08 -22.16
C ILE A 190 23.55 3.28 -21.44
N GLY A 191 22.75 4.01 -20.67
CA GLY A 191 23.12 5.27 -20.01
C GLY A 191 23.99 5.07 -18.77
N ARG A 192 24.05 3.86 -18.20
CA ARG A 192 24.80 3.56 -16.98
C ARG A 192 24.41 4.46 -15.78
N GLU A 193 23.18 4.95 -15.77
CA GLU A 193 22.60 5.77 -14.70
C GLU A 193 21.52 4.98 -13.95
N GLY A 194 21.54 4.98 -12.61
CA GLY A 194 20.58 4.29 -11.74
C GLY A 194 21.20 3.19 -10.84
N PRO A 195 20.41 2.25 -10.28
CA PRO A 195 20.86 1.17 -9.37
C PRO A 195 21.82 0.14 -10.02
N PHE A 196 22.37 0.46 -11.19
CA PHE A 196 23.12 -0.40 -12.08
C PHE A 196 24.50 0.16 -12.45
N LEU A 197 25.11 0.89 -11.50
CA LEU A 197 26.47 1.43 -11.62
C LEU A 197 27.56 0.34 -11.66
N GLU A 198 27.28 -0.83 -11.06
CA GLU A 198 28.21 -1.97 -11.06
C GLU A 198 27.95 -2.94 -12.21
N THR A 199 29.04 -3.42 -12.82
CA THR A 199 29.02 -4.43 -13.90
C THR A 199 28.31 -5.73 -13.51
N ALA A 200 28.15 -6.00 -12.22
CA ALA A 200 27.39 -7.11 -11.68
C ALA A 200 25.89 -7.05 -12.01
N CYS A 201 25.34 -5.86 -12.29
CA CYS A 201 23.89 -5.70 -12.47
C CYS A 201 23.38 -5.76 -13.91
N VAL A 202 24.27 -5.85 -14.91
CA VAL A 202 23.90 -5.95 -16.34
C VAL A 202 22.96 -7.13 -16.63
N PRO A 203 23.13 -8.33 -16.04
CA PRO A 203 22.20 -9.43 -16.22
C PRO A 203 20.80 -9.17 -15.63
N PHE A 204 20.68 -8.43 -14.52
CA PHE A 204 19.38 -8.06 -13.94
C PHE A 204 18.61 -7.11 -14.84
N ALA A 205 19.29 -6.15 -15.45
CA ALA A 205 18.68 -5.27 -16.44
C ALA A 205 18.21 -6.05 -17.69
N GLY A 206 19.03 -7.00 -18.18
CA GLY A 206 18.64 -7.90 -19.26
C GLY A 206 17.42 -8.76 -18.94
N LEU A 207 17.38 -9.33 -17.72
CA LEU A 207 16.23 -10.10 -17.23
C LEU A 207 14.98 -9.23 -17.08
N ALA A 208 15.11 -8.00 -16.58
CA ALA A 208 14.01 -7.05 -16.46
C ALA A 208 13.42 -6.69 -17.84
N ILE A 209 14.26 -6.48 -18.86
CA ILE A 209 13.81 -6.24 -20.24
C ILE A 209 13.04 -7.45 -20.79
N LEU A 210 13.55 -8.67 -20.55
CA LEU A 210 12.92 -9.92 -21.00
C LEU A 210 11.58 -10.18 -20.28
N LEU A 211 11.51 -9.90 -18.97
CA LEU A 211 10.32 -10.13 -18.15
C LEU A 211 9.29 -9.00 -18.23
N TRP A 212 9.65 -7.85 -18.80
CA TRP A 212 8.75 -6.69 -18.92
C TRP A 212 7.38 -7.01 -19.53
N PRO A 213 7.25 -7.81 -20.62
CA PRO A 213 5.93 -8.18 -21.15
C PRO A 213 5.04 -8.92 -20.15
N PHE A 214 5.62 -9.78 -19.30
CA PHE A 214 4.87 -10.46 -18.26
C PHE A 214 4.43 -9.50 -17.16
N ALA A 215 5.25 -8.50 -16.83
CA ALA A 215 4.86 -7.43 -15.92
C ALA A 215 3.69 -6.60 -16.48
N VAL A 216 3.70 -6.28 -17.78
CA VAL A 216 2.57 -5.60 -18.45
C VAL A 216 1.31 -6.46 -18.42
N LEU A 217 1.41 -7.76 -18.71
CA LEU A 217 0.28 -8.68 -18.61
C LEU A 217 -0.28 -8.73 -17.18
N GLY A 218 0.59 -8.79 -16.18
CA GLY A 218 0.22 -8.72 -14.77
C GLY A 218 -0.49 -7.41 -14.42
N ALA A 219 -0.04 -6.28 -14.95
CA ALA A 219 -0.67 -4.97 -14.74
C ALA A 219 -2.08 -4.90 -15.37
N VAL A 220 -2.29 -5.49 -16.54
CA VAL A 220 -3.63 -5.59 -17.17
C VAL A 220 -4.55 -6.44 -16.31
N LEU A 221 -4.10 -7.63 -15.87
CA LEU A 221 -4.89 -8.49 -15.00
C LEU A 221 -5.21 -7.82 -13.66
N ALA A 222 -4.24 -7.12 -13.06
CA ALA A 222 -4.43 -6.37 -11.83
C ALA A 222 -5.43 -5.21 -12.00
N SER A 223 -5.43 -4.56 -13.16
CA SER A 223 -6.39 -3.50 -13.51
C SER A 223 -7.83 -4.04 -13.61
N ILE A 224 -8.00 -5.21 -14.24
CA ILE A 224 -9.30 -5.88 -14.31
C ILE A 224 -9.75 -6.29 -12.91
N LEU A 225 -8.85 -6.85 -12.10
CA LEU A 225 -9.18 -7.30 -10.75
C LEU A 225 -9.51 -6.14 -9.79
N SER A 226 -8.82 -5.00 -9.93
CA SER A 226 -9.05 -3.81 -9.10
C SER A 226 -10.36 -3.09 -9.41
N SER A 227 -10.95 -3.31 -10.59
CA SER A 227 -12.26 -2.77 -10.95
C SER A 227 -13.39 -3.27 -10.04
N ILE A 228 -13.27 -4.47 -9.46
CA ILE A 228 -14.29 -5.06 -8.59
C ILE A 228 -14.45 -4.29 -7.28
N PRO A 229 -13.41 -4.14 -6.43
CA PRO A 229 -13.54 -3.42 -5.17
C PRO A 229 -13.85 -1.93 -5.39
N LEU A 230 -13.31 -1.32 -6.45
CA LEU A 230 -13.59 0.07 -6.80
C LEU A 230 -15.05 0.26 -7.21
N GLY A 231 -15.58 -0.60 -8.09
CA GLY A 231 -16.98 -0.53 -8.50
C GLY A 231 -17.95 -0.76 -7.35
N LEU A 232 -17.63 -1.72 -6.46
CA LEU A 232 -18.42 -1.98 -5.24
C LEU A 232 -18.39 -0.82 -4.25
N PHE A 233 -17.35 0.03 -4.26
CA PHE A 233 -17.28 1.20 -3.38
C PHE A 233 -18.38 2.24 -3.69
N GLY A 234 -18.97 2.22 -4.88
CA GLY A 234 -20.18 2.99 -5.19
C GLY A 234 -21.35 2.70 -4.25
N ALA A 235 -21.46 1.46 -3.76
CA ALA A 235 -22.45 1.08 -2.75
C ALA A 235 -22.24 1.81 -1.43
N VAL A 236 -20.98 1.95 -1.00
CA VAL A 236 -20.60 2.65 0.22
C VAL A 236 -20.94 4.13 0.10
N VAL A 237 -20.66 4.75 -1.05
CA VAL A 237 -21.01 6.15 -1.31
C VAL A 237 -22.53 6.35 -1.30
N ALA A 238 -23.28 5.50 -2.00
CA ALA A 238 -24.74 5.55 -2.00
C ALA A 238 -25.34 5.42 -0.59
N TYR A 239 -24.77 4.53 0.23
CA TYR A 239 -25.19 4.32 1.61
C TYR A 239 -24.85 5.52 2.52
N GLN A 240 -23.64 6.07 2.40
CA GLN A 240 -23.19 7.20 3.21
C GLN A 240 -23.94 8.50 2.90
N GLU A 241 -24.28 8.73 1.63
CA GLU A 241 -24.99 9.94 1.17
C GLU A 241 -26.53 9.76 1.14
N SER A 242 -27.02 8.56 1.48
CA SER A 242 -28.43 8.13 1.32
C SER A 242 -29.00 8.52 -0.05
N SER A 243 -28.19 8.36 -1.10
CA SER A 243 -28.55 8.79 -2.46
C SER A 243 -27.88 7.91 -3.51
N VAL A 244 -28.70 7.20 -4.28
CA VAL A 244 -28.27 6.37 -5.42
C VAL A 244 -27.57 7.21 -6.47
N VAL A 245 -28.02 8.45 -6.71
CA VAL A 245 -27.41 9.36 -7.68
C VAL A 245 -25.96 9.67 -7.31
N MET A 246 -25.65 9.79 -6.02
CA MET A 246 -24.28 10.04 -5.56
C MET A 246 -23.40 8.80 -5.75
N GLY A 247 -23.93 7.59 -5.50
CA GLY A 247 -23.21 6.35 -5.79
C GLY A 247 -22.96 6.13 -7.29
N LEU A 248 -23.94 6.43 -8.15
CA LEU A 248 -23.76 6.40 -9.61
C LEU A 248 -22.77 7.46 -10.09
N SER A 249 -22.79 8.65 -9.47
CA SER A 249 -21.81 9.70 -9.76
C SER A 249 -20.40 9.26 -9.38
N TYR A 250 -20.25 8.47 -8.32
CA TYR A 250 -18.98 7.85 -7.96
C TYR A 250 -18.55 6.83 -9.01
N ALA A 251 -19.45 5.95 -9.46
CA ALA A 251 -19.15 4.94 -10.50
C ALA A 251 -18.66 5.55 -11.82
N VAL A 252 -19.15 6.73 -12.20
CA VAL A 252 -18.61 7.45 -13.37
C VAL A 252 -17.25 8.08 -13.05
N SER A 253 -17.11 8.60 -11.83
CA SER A 253 -15.88 9.24 -11.37
C SER A 253 -14.73 8.25 -11.14
N SER A 254 -14.99 7.01 -10.73
CA SER A 254 -13.98 5.96 -10.53
C SER A 254 -13.19 5.69 -11.80
N VAL A 255 -13.86 5.69 -12.96
CA VAL A 255 -13.23 5.58 -14.27
C VAL A 255 -12.25 6.74 -14.51
N SER A 256 -12.65 7.98 -14.20
CA SER A 256 -11.77 9.15 -14.33
C SER A 256 -10.55 9.08 -13.40
N ILE A 257 -10.74 8.57 -12.18
CA ILE A 257 -9.67 8.42 -11.18
C ILE A 257 -8.68 7.35 -11.63
N PHE A 258 -9.18 6.23 -12.16
CA PHE A 258 -8.33 5.15 -12.67
C PHE A 258 -7.57 5.55 -13.93
N ASP A 259 -8.22 6.28 -14.83
CA ASP A 259 -7.56 6.81 -16.03
C ASP A 259 -6.46 7.83 -15.68
N GLU A 260 -6.72 8.74 -14.72
CA GLU A 260 -5.73 9.69 -14.18
C GLU A 260 -4.56 8.93 -13.54
N TYR A 261 -4.84 7.94 -12.68
CA TYR A 261 -3.80 7.10 -12.05
C TYR A 261 -2.94 6.37 -13.08
N THR A 262 -3.55 5.76 -14.09
CA THR A 262 -2.80 5.04 -15.13
C THR A 262 -2.04 5.99 -16.06
N ASN A 263 -2.54 7.22 -16.28
CA ASN A 263 -1.77 8.26 -16.97
C ASN A 263 -0.51 8.65 -16.19
N ASP A 264 -0.63 8.83 -14.87
CA ASP A 264 0.49 9.15 -13.99
C ASP A 264 1.53 8.01 -13.95
N VAL A 265 1.10 6.75 -13.81
CA VAL A 265 1.98 5.58 -13.83
C VAL A 265 2.76 5.47 -15.15
N LEU A 266 2.13 5.90 -16.24
CA LEU A 266 2.73 5.87 -17.58
C LEU A 266 3.41 7.17 -17.96
N ASP A 267 3.59 8.14 -17.06
CA ASP A 267 4.14 9.47 -17.33
C ASP A 267 3.50 10.12 -18.59
N MET A 268 2.18 10.03 -18.73
CA MET A 268 1.38 10.64 -19.81
C MET A 268 0.93 12.06 -19.44
N ALA A 269 0.19 12.74 -20.33
CA ALA A 269 -0.36 14.06 -20.05
C ALA A 269 -1.23 14.03 -18.78
N PRO A 270 -1.13 15.04 -17.90
CA PRO A 270 -1.84 15.04 -16.63
C PRO A 270 -3.36 15.21 -16.84
N GLY A 271 -4.13 14.49 -16.03
CA GLY A 271 -5.59 14.51 -16.04
C GLY A 271 -6.21 13.28 -16.71
N SER A 272 -7.55 13.28 -16.78
CA SER A 272 -8.34 12.24 -17.43
C SER A 272 -9.25 12.85 -18.50
N CYS A 273 -9.55 12.07 -19.55
CA CYS A 273 -10.54 12.44 -20.54
C CYS A 273 -11.99 12.18 -20.08
N PHE A 274 -12.19 11.53 -18.94
CA PHE A 274 -13.50 11.17 -18.41
C PHE A 274 -14.07 12.21 -17.44
N PRO A 275 -15.41 12.36 -17.36
CA PRO A 275 -16.04 13.34 -16.49
C PRO A 275 -15.85 12.97 -15.01
N ARG A 276 -15.44 13.95 -14.20
CA ARG A 276 -15.32 13.82 -12.74
C ARG A 276 -16.53 14.45 -12.06
N LEU A 277 -17.51 13.62 -11.72
CA LEU A 277 -18.75 14.07 -11.08
C LEU A 277 -18.54 14.28 -9.57
N LYS A 278 -19.26 15.24 -8.99
CA LYS A 278 -19.27 15.44 -7.53
C LYS A 278 -20.18 14.39 -6.87
N TYR A 279 -19.58 13.42 -6.19
CA TYR A 279 -20.28 12.31 -5.54
C TYR A 279 -20.33 12.40 -4.00
N ARG A 280 -19.80 13.50 -3.41
CA ARG A 280 -19.93 13.81 -1.99
C ARG A 280 -20.66 15.14 -1.82
N LYS A 281 -21.69 15.20 -0.98
CA LYS A 281 -22.25 16.50 -0.57
C LYS A 281 -21.18 17.22 0.25
N GLN A 282 -20.90 18.46 -0.14
CA GLN A 282 -20.10 19.36 0.69
C GLN A 282 -20.92 19.58 1.96
N LYS A 283 -20.42 19.10 3.11
CA LYS A 283 -21.01 19.48 4.40
C LYS A 283 -20.84 20.99 4.49
N ASN A 284 -21.92 21.75 4.34
CA ASN A 284 -21.94 23.12 4.81
C ASN A 284 -21.67 23.05 6.32
N GLU A 285 -20.48 23.44 6.73
CA GLU A 285 -20.18 23.82 8.10
C GLU A 285 -20.88 25.16 8.38
N ASP A 286 -22.21 25.11 8.49
CA ASP A 286 -22.99 26.22 9.01
C ASP A 286 -22.97 26.16 10.55
N SER A 287 -21.86 26.63 11.12
CA SER A 287 -21.84 27.30 12.43
C SER A 287 -20.71 28.34 12.46
N SER A 288 -21.01 29.51 11.89
CA SER A 288 -20.57 30.83 12.33
C SER A 288 -19.12 31.00 12.84
N HIS A 289 -18.20 31.37 11.95
CA HIS A 289 -17.48 32.65 12.01
C HIS A 289 -16.48 32.76 10.84
N GLY A 290 -16.67 33.76 9.96
CA GLY A 290 -15.57 34.28 9.13
C GLY A 290 -15.82 34.35 7.63
N GLY A 291 -16.69 35.26 7.18
CA GLY A 291 -16.47 36.07 5.97
C GLY A 291 -16.56 35.38 4.60
N GLN A 292 -17.78 35.32 4.05
CA GLN A 292 -17.96 35.33 2.60
C GLN A 292 -17.48 36.67 2.02
N LEU A 293 -16.70 36.62 0.95
CA LEU A 293 -16.80 37.61 -0.10
C LEU A 293 -16.86 36.91 -1.46
N SER A 294 -18.09 36.69 -1.88
CA SER A 294 -18.49 36.50 -3.27
C SER A 294 -18.07 37.69 -4.14
N LYS A 295 -17.62 37.45 -5.37
CA LYS A 295 -17.84 38.40 -6.49
C LYS A 295 -17.87 37.68 -7.84
N PRO A 296 -18.53 38.27 -8.85
CA PRO A 296 -19.50 37.61 -9.73
C PRO A 296 -19.02 37.59 -11.19
N GLY A 297 -19.88 37.12 -12.09
CA GLY A 297 -19.57 37.02 -13.52
C GLY A 297 -19.46 38.35 -14.28
N SER A 298 -18.61 38.28 -15.31
CA SER A 298 -18.78 38.79 -16.68
C SER A 298 -18.71 40.29 -17.02
N PHE A 299 -17.92 40.52 -18.08
CA PHE A 299 -17.86 41.60 -19.08
C PHE A 299 -16.88 42.80 -18.95
N ASP A 300 -15.95 42.78 -19.92
CA ASP A 300 -15.35 43.85 -20.74
C ASP A 300 -13.95 44.43 -20.45
N LYS A 301 -13.05 44.14 -21.43
CA LYS A 301 -11.97 44.92 -22.09
C LYS A 301 -10.97 45.69 -21.21
N GLU A 302 -9.66 45.75 -21.43
CA GLU A 302 -8.79 45.48 -22.58
C GLU A 302 -7.33 45.69 -22.09
N ASN A 303 -6.36 45.00 -22.70
CA ASN A 303 -4.90 45.21 -22.65
C ASN A 303 -4.19 45.21 -21.28
N GLN A 304 -3.52 44.10 -20.97
CA GLN A 304 -2.04 44.04 -21.01
C GLN A 304 -1.54 42.61 -20.81
N GLU A 305 -0.68 42.21 -21.74
CA GLU A 305 0.01 40.93 -21.81
C GLU A 305 0.89 40.68 -20.56
N GLY A 306 0.88 39.45 -20.06
CA GLY A 306 1.76 39.07 -18.96
C GLY A 306 1.36 37.75 -18.31
N LYS A 307 1.66 36.64 -18.99
CA LYS A 307 1.46 35.24 -18.57
C LYS A 307 1.71 35.00 -17.07
N LYS A 308 0.65 34.66 -16.32
CA LYS A 308 0.68 33.81 -15.12
C LYS A 308 -0.57 32.92 -15.08
N PRO A 309 -0.45 31.58 -15.10
CA PRO A 309 -1.61 30.70 -15.07
C PRO A 309 -2.25 30.64 -13.68
N LEU A 310 -3.58 30.67 -13.72
CA LEU A 310 -4.56 30.61 -12.65
C LEU A 310 -4.42 29.34 -11.79
N ASN A 311 -4.72 29.48 -10.50
CA ASN A 311 -4.49 28.53 -9.41
C ASN A 311 -4.96 27.09 -9.68
N ARG A 312 -3.96 26.20 -9.70
CA ARG A 312 -3.97 24.75 -9.48
C ARG A 312 -4.85 24.34 -8.28
N VAL A 313 -5.97 23.68 -8.53
CA VAL A 313 -6.55 22.77 -7.52
C VAL A 313 -5.77 21.48 -7.62
N THR A 314 -4.84 21.29 -6.69
CA THR A 314 -3.90 20.17 -6.70
C THR A 314 -4.36 19.09 -5.74
N SER A 315 -4.90 18.06 -6.38
CA SER A 315 -4.97 16.67 -5.92
C SER A 315 -3.67 16.27 -5.20
N PHE A 316 -3.83 15.59 -4.05
CA PHE A 316 -2.91 14.85 -3.15
C PHE A 316 -1.39 14.74 -3.42
N LYS A 317 -0.91 14.88 -4.65
CA LYS A 317 0.51 14.92 -5.03
C LYS A 317 1.21 16.18 -4.52
N ASN A 318 0.57 17.34 -4.48
CA ASN A 318 1.21 18.56 -3.97
C ASN A 318 1.47 18.54 -2.45
N SER A 319 0.63 17.88 -1.66
CA SER A 319 0.91 17.68 -0.22
C SER A 319 2.10 16.75 0.02
N MET A 320 2.42 15.87 -0.94
CA MET A 320 3.59 14.97 -0.88
C MET A 320 4.82 15.57 -1.57
N ASP A 321 4.66 16.42 -2.60
CA ASP A 321 5.75 17.19 -3.19
C ASP A 321 6.26 18.29 -2.24
N GLU A 322 5.41 18.80 -1.32
CA GLU A 322 5.82 19.72 -0.24
C GLU A 322 6.36 18.98 1.01
N PHE A 323 6.02 17.70 1.16
CA PHE A 323 6.59 16.84 2.18
C PHE A 323 7.91 16.23 1.67
N ASN A 324 9.00 16.97 1.75
CA ASN A 324 10.32 16.40 1.50
C ASN A 324 10.69 15.47 2.69
N PRO A 325 10.64 14.14 2.53
CA PRO A 325 10.87 13.21 3.63
C PRO A 325 12.30 13.31 4.17
N PHE A 326 13.26 13.69 3.31
CA PHE A 326 14.63 13.95 3.73
C PHE A 326 14.71 15.17 4.64
N LYS A 327 13.95 16.23 4.35
CA LYS A 327 13.88 17.41 5.21
C LYS A 327 13.26 17.10 6.57
N MET A 328 12.22 16.27 6.63
CA MET A 328 11.66 15.79 7.89
C MET A 328 12.69 14.97 8.68
N LEU A 329 13.43 14.09 8.00
CA LEU A 329 14.45 13.26 8.60
C LEU A 329 15.62 14.09 9.14
N ASP A 330 16.05 15.13 8.41
CA ASP A 330 17.06 16.10 8.86
C ASP A 330 16.60 16.83 10.13
N HIS A 331 15.33 17.26 10.18
CA HIS A 331 14.75 17.87 11.38
C HIS A 331 14.69 16.89 12.56
N LEU A 332 14.40 15.61 12.31
CA LEU A 332 14.39 14.56 13.32
C LEU A 332 15.79 14.29 13.86
N PHE A 333 16.80 14.18 12.99
CA PHE A 333 18.19 13.97 13.38
C PHE A 333 18.75 15.15 14.18
N ALA A 334 18.40 16.36 13.80
CA ALA A 334 18.81 17.55 14.53
C ALA A 334 18.19 17.61 15.94
N GLU A 335 16.92 17.22 16.09
CA GLU A 335 16.28 17.10 17.41
C GLU A 335 16.86 15.93 18.22
N CYS A 336 17.20 14.81 17.58
CA CYS A 336 17.91 13.70 18.23
C CYS A 336 19.27 14.14 18.77
N LYS A 337 20.02 14.96 18.01
CA LYS A 337 21.28 15.53 18.47
C LYS A 337 21.07 16.43 19.70
N ARG A 338 20.12 17.36 19.64
CA ARG A 338 19.84 18.30 20.73
C ARG A 338 19.39 17.59 22.01
N GLN A 339 18.47 16.63 21.90
CA GLN A 339 17.99 15.84 23.04
C GLN A 339 19.07 14.86 23.54
N GLY A 340 19.89 14.32 22.64
CA GLY A 340 21.05 13.51 22.98
C GLY A 340 22.06 14.30 23.83
N GLU A 341 22.37 15.55 23.46
CA GLU A 341 23.24 16.43 24.24
C GLU A 341 22.68 16.70 25.65
N VAL A 342 21.37 16.91 25.77
CA VAL A 342 20.70 17.06 27.09
C VAL A 342 20.81 15.78 27.91
N LEU A 343 20.51 14.61 27.32
CA LEU A 343 20.56 13.32 28.01
C LEU A 343 21.98 12.89 28.41
N VAL A 344 23.00 13.32 27.66
CA VAL A 344 24.41 13.17 28.04
C VAL A 344 24.74 14.07 29.24
N ASN A 345 24.28 15.32 29.23
CA ASN A 345 24.50 16.26 30.34
C ASN A 345 23.77 15.85 31.62
N GLU A 346 22.60 15.21 31.51
CA GLU A 346 21.84 14.64 32.63
C GLU A 346 22.41 13.30 33.13
N GLY A 347 23.47 12.77 32.50
CA GLY A 347 24.13 11.52 32.88
C GLY A 347 23.34 10.25 32.53
N VAL A 348 22.26 10.38 31.74
CA VAL A 348 21.41 9.25 31.30
C VAL A 348 22.08 8.46 30.17
N ILE A 349 22.81 9.14 29.28
CA ILE A 349 23.67 8.52 28.27
C ILE A 349 25.11 8.57 28.77
N THR A 350 25.71 7.40 28.99
CA THR A 350 27.09 7.32 29.49
C THR A 350 28.10 7.21 28.35
N MET A 351 29.36 7.57 28.62
CA MET A 351 30.45 7.43 27.64
C MET A 351 30.66 5.98 27.17
N LYS A 352 30.26 5.00 27.99
CA LYS A 352 30.28 3.58 27.62
C LYS A 352 29.28 3.28 26.49
N ASP A 353 28.07 3.83 26.56
CA ASP A 353 27.02 3.64 25.53
C ASP A 353 27.43 4.24 24.17
N ILE A 354 28.16 5.35 24.19
CA ILE A 354 28.70 6.01 22.99
C ILE A 354 29.82 5.16 22.35
N GLN A 355 30.74 4.62 23.16
CA GLN A 355 31.83 3.79 22.65
C GLN A 355 31.35 2.43 22.16
N GLU A 356 30.36 1.84 22.82
CA GLU A 356 29.77 0.56 22.41
C GLU A 356 29.03 0.69 21.07
N THR A 357 28.26 1.77 20.91
CA THR A 357 27.59 2.10 19.63
C THR A 357 28.61 2.33 18.51
N LYS A 358 29.74 3.01 18.78
CA LYS A 358 30.81 3.24 17.80
C LYS A 358 31.54 1.95 17.39
N SER A 359 31.59 0.95 18.28
CA SER A 359 32.27 -0.32 18.04
C SER A 359 31.49 -1.31 17.17
N GLY A 360 30.28 -0.96 16.72
CA GLY A 360 29.44 -1.80 15.86
C GLY A 360 28.88 -3.06 16.55
N LYS A 361 29.11 -3.22 17.86
CA LYS A 361 28.50 -4.29 18.65
C LYS A 361 27.03 -3.94 18.89
N VAL A 362 26.14 -4.85 18.49
CA VAL A 362 24.67 -4.78 18.54
C VAL A 362 24.11 -4.71 19.99
N GLY A 363 24.95 -4.47 20.99
CA GLY A 363 24.65 -4.63 22.42
C GLY A 363 23.93 -3.46 23.10
N SER A 364 24.10 -2.21 22.66
CA SER A 364 23.49 -1.05 23.34
C SER A 364 22.41 -0.38 22.48
N GLY A 365 21.19 -0.93 22.51
CA GLY A 365 20.02 -0.37 21.83
C GLY A 365 19.60 1.03 22.32
N VAL A 366 20.24 1.56 23.37
CA VAL A 366 19.91 2.87 23.97
C VAL A 366 20.12 4.03 22.99
N LEU A 367 21.24 4.05 22.26
CA LEU A 367 21.55 5.17 21.35
C LEU A 367 20.93 4.99 19.96
N ASN A 368 20.96 3.77 19.42
CA ASN A 368 20.45 3.47 18.07
C ASN A 368 18.93 3.36 17.99
N VAL A 369 18.27 2.88 19.06
CA VAL A 369 16.81 2.67 19.09
C VAL A 369 16.15 3.55 20.14
N GLY A 370 16.73 3.63 21.34
CA GLY A 370 16.16 4.35 22.48
C GLY A 370 16.07 5.86 22.26
N LEU A 371 17.15 6.50 21.80
CA LEU A 371 17.20 7.95 21.59
C LEU A 371 16.22 8.41 20.49
N PRO A 372 16.18 7.81 19.29
CA PRO A 372 15.15 8.14 18.30
C PRO A 372 13.72 7.91 18.80
N ALA A 373 13.47 6.80 19.50
CA ALA A 373 12.14 6.49 20.04
C ALA A 373 11.69 7.51 21.09
N TYR A 374 12.59 7.91 21.99
CA TYR A 374 12.34 8.93 23.01
C TYR A 374 12.00 10.29 22.38
N VAL A 375 12.73 10.68 21.34
CA VAL A 375 12.53 11.95 20.62
C VAL A 375 11.17 11.98 19.92
N ILE A 376 10.81 10.90 19.21
CA ILE A 376 9.52 10.78 18.53
C ILE A 376 8.37 10.82 19.53
N LEU A 377 8.47 10.08 20.63
CA LEU A 377 7.45 10.06 21.68
C LEU A 377 7.24 11.46 22.30
N ASN A 378 8.33 12.17 22.59
CA ASN A 378 8.26 13.52 23.15
C ASN A 378 7.66 14.52 22.15
N ALA A 379 7.99 14.40 20.86
CA ALA A 379 7.38 15.21 19.80
C ALA A 379 5.87 14.97 19.69
N LEU A 380 5.43 13.71 19.74
CA LEU A 380 4.02 13.34 19.73
C LEU A 380 3.26 13.89 20.95
N LEU A 381 3.85 13.74 22.15
CA LEU A 381 3.25 14.27 23.38
C LEU A 381 3.14 15.79 23.37
N ARG A 382 4.12 16.50 22.82
CA ARG A 382 4.07 17.96 22.67
C ARG A 382 3.00 18.38 21.67
N SER A 383 2.93 17.73 20.51
CA SER A 383 1.88 17.95 19.50
C SER A 383 0.47 17.74 20.06
N ALA A 384 0.29 16.67 20.84
CA ALA A 384 -0.99 16.34 21.46
C ALA A 384 -1.39 17.41 22.50
N LYS A 385 -0.44 17.85 23.34
CA LYS A 385 -0.69 18.92 24.32
C LYS A 385 -1.01 20.26 23.67
N SER A 386 -0.47 20.55 22.49
CA SER A 386 -0.71 21.79 21.76
C SER A 386 -1.89 21.76 20.79
N ASN A 387 -2.62 20.64 20.72
CA ASN A 387 -3.71 20.41 19.76
C ASN A 387 -3.34 20.78 18.30
N SER A 388 -2.13 20.41 17.89
CA SER A 388 -1.60 20.75 16.56
C SER A 388 -2.08 19.75 15.51
N ASN A 389 -2.45 20.25 14.33
CA ASN A 389 -2.80 19.42 13.16
C ASN A 389 -1.59 18.63 12.57
N GLY A 390 -0.38 18.78 13.13
CA GLY A 390 0.84 18.09 12.70
C GLY A 390 1.89 17.88 13.80
N LEU A 391 2.96 17.15 13.45
CA LEU A 391 4.08 16.87 14.34
C LEU A 391 4.92 18.14 14.59
N ILE A 392 5.05 18.55 15.84
CA ILE A 392 5.85 19.70 16.24
C ILE A 392 7.27 19.22 16.48
N LEU A 393 8.13 19.52 15.51
CA LEU A 393 9.58 19.49 15.66
C LEU A 393 10.04 20.92 15.96
N SER A 394 11.06 21.09 16.81
CA SER A 394 11.56 22.43 17.15
C SER A 394 12.00 23.18 15.89
N LYS A 395 11.54 24.43 15.73
CA LYS A 395 12.02 25.32 14.66
C LYS A 395 13.49 25.64 14.89
N PHE A 396 14.30 25.51 13.85
CA PHE A 396 15.59 26.18 13.80
C PHE A 396 15.36 27.67 13.52
N THR A 397 16.05 28.50 14.28
CA THR A 397 16.35 29.89 13.91
C THR A 397 17.63 29.89 13.09
#